data_AF-I9UDX2-F1
#
_entry.id   AF-I9UDX2-F1
#
_cell.length_a   1.000
_cell.length_b   1.000
_cell.length_c   1.000
_cell.angle_alpha   90.00
_cell.angle_beta   90.00
_cell.angle_gamma   90.00
#
_symmetry.space_group_name_H-M   'P 1'
#
loop_
_entity.id
_entity.type
_entity.pdbx_description
1 polymer ?
#
loop_
_entity_poly.entity_id
_entity_poly.type
_entity_poly.pdbx_seq_one_letter_code
_entity_poly.pdbx_strand_id
1 'polypeptide(L)'
;MKKNSICKIIVSGLLAAVPLMGMAQQVCGNKPWSVRMAESEMVRCPESWQLDFQTRLKWDYCHGLELQAMLDVYDAYGDKKFFDYAVAYADTMIHQDGSIETYKLEEYNIDRLNSGKMLFRIYEQTKDEKYKKALDLLRSQLDTHPRNADGGFWHKKIYENQMWLDGLYMGQPFYAEYAYRNNRVNDYADIINQFVTVARHNYDPKTDLYRHACDVSKREKWADKTTGWSQHCWGRAMGWYAMACVDVLDFIPEHEAGRESVIEILNKLAAQIKRTQDPATGVWYQVIDRSGDEGNYLESSCSTMFVYTLLKALRKGYICPSYMEVAKKGYEGLLTQFIEVDDKGVVSITKGCAVAGLGGKPVYRTGDYNYYITEKIRSNDAKAVGPFIMASLEWERLFQKNSCGTACE
;
A
#
# COMPACT_ATOMS: atom_id res chain seq x y z
N MET A 1 -48.17 19.04 -55.79
CA MET A 1 -48.79 19.62 -54.57
C MET A 1 -48.94 18.54 -53.51
N LYS A 2 -48.51 18.86 -52.29
CA LYS A 2 -48.35 18.01 -51.11
C LYS A 2 -49.64 17.32 -50.64
N LYS A 3 -49.53 16.10 -50.11
CA LYS A 3 -50.16 15.70 -48.84
C LYS A 3 -49.42 14.50 -48.22
N ASN A 4 -49.05 14.70 -46.96
CA ASN A 4 -48.34 13.79 -46.07
C ASN A 4 -49.17 12.55 -45.71
N SER A 5 -48.49 11.42 -45.51
CA SER A 5 -48.90 10.45 -44.49
C SER A 5 -47.64 9.90 -43.82
N ILE A 6 -47.45 10.30 -42.56
CA ILE A 6 -46.36 9.87 -41.69
C ILE A 6 -46.83 8.59 -41.00
N CYS A 7 -46.24 7.46 -41.35
CA CYS A 7 -46.37 6.22 -40.56
C CYS A 7 -45.24 6.21 -39.51
N LYS A 8 -45.62 6.33 -38.24
CA LYS A 8 -44.72 6.12 -37.09
C LYS A 8 -44.39 4.62 -37.00
N ILE A 9 -43.15 4.24 -37.25
CA ILE A 9 -42.62 2.95 -36.80
C ILE A 9 -41.76 3.24 -35.57
N ILE A 10 -42.29 2.87 -34.41
CA ILE A 10 -41.54 2.79 -33.16
C ILE A 10 -40.68 1.53 -33.27
N VAL A 11 -39.37 1.70 -33.50
CA VAL A 11 -38.41 0.62 -33.29
C VAL A 11 -37.95 0.71 -31.84
N SER A 12 -38.68 0.04 -30.96
CA SER A 12 -38.21 -0.30 -29.62
C SER A 12 -37.10 -1.33 -29.75
N GLY A 13 -35.85 -0.85 -29.85
CA GLY A 13 -34.66 -1.68 -29.71
C GLY A 13 -34.52 -2.11 -28.26
N LEU A 14 -34.93 -3.34 -27.95
CA LEU A 14 -34.49 -4.04 -26.75
C LEU A 14 -32.97 -4.20 -26.84
N LEU A 15 -32.22 -3.36 -26.12
CA LEU A 15 -30.85 -3.66 -25.73
C LEU A 15 -30.93 -4.87 -24.79
N ALA A 16 -30.76 -6.06 -25.33
CA ALA A 16 -30.48 -7.24 -24.54
C ALA A 16 -29.12 -7.01 -23.87
N ALA A 17 -29.14 -6.55 -22.62
CA ALA A 17 -28.00 -6.67 -21.74
C ALA A 17 -27.72 -8.16 -21.57
N VAL A 18 -26.75 -8.68 -22.31
CA VAL A 18 -26.22 -10.01 -22.06
C VAL A 18 -25.52 -9.92 -20.70
N PRO A 19 -25.96 -10.66 -19.66
CA PRO A 19 -25.19 -10.75 -18.45
C PRO A 19 -23.91 -11.49 -18.81
N LEU A 20 -22.76 -10.84 -18.67
CA LEU A 20 -21.45 -11.50 -18.61
C LEU A 20 -21.40 -12.30 -17.29
N MET A 21 -22.19 -13.36 -17.20
CA MET A 21 -22.09 -14.36 -16.14
C MET A 21 -21.44 -15.61 -16.73
N GLY A 22 -20.22 -15.89 -16.29
CA GLY A 22 -19.81 -17.27 -16.05
C GLY A 22 -18.91 -17.97 -17.07
N MET A 23 -17.91 -17.29 -17.65
CA MET A 23 -16.66 -18.03 -17.94
C MET A 23 -15.80 -17.96 -16.69
N ALA A 24 -15.55 -19.10 -16.05
CA ALA A 24 -14.57 -19.19 -14.98
C ALA A 24 -13.22 -18.76 -15.57
N GLN A 25 -12.77 -17.56 -15.21
CA GLN A 25 -11.62 -16.94 -15.83
C GLN A 25 -10.35 -17.63 -15.31
N GLN A 26 -9.76 -18.46 -16.18
CA GLN A 26 -8.55 -19.22 -15.88
C GLN A 26 -7.35 -18.27 -15.81
N VAL A 27 -6.50 -18.43 -14.79
CA VAL A 27 -5.24 -17.69 -14.66
C VAL A 27 -4.10 -18.57 -15.18
N CYS A 28 -3.35 -18.08 -16.16
CA CYS A 28 -2.32 -18.88 -16.81
C CYS A 28 -1.11 -19.10 -15.88
N GLY A 29 -0.76 -20.36 -15.60
CA GLY A 29 0.27 -20.72 -14.63
C GLY A 29 1.71 -20.37 -15.02
N ASN A 30 1.98 -20.10 -16.30
CA ASN A 30 3.33 -19.77 -16.81
C ASN A 30 3.67 -18.27 -16.73
N LYS A 31 2.71 -17.42 -16.32
CA LYS A 31 2.91 -15.98 -16.20
C LYS A 31 3.74 -15.63 -14.94
N PRO A 32 4.41 -14.48 -14.93
CA PRO A 32 5.06 -13.95 -13.73
C PRO A 32 4.08 -13.83 -12.55
N TRP A 33 4.59 -13.94 -11.32
CA TRP A 33 3.76 -13.98 -10.11
C TRP A 33 2.99 -12.67 -9.89
N SER A 34 3.59 -11.54 -10.26
CA SER A 34 2.92 -10.24 -10.21
C SER A 34 1.64 -10.21 -11.07
N VAL A 35 1.74 -10.70 -12.31
CA VAL A 35 0.64 -10.81 -13.26
C VAL A 35 -0.41 -11.79 -12.76
N ARG A 36 0.01 -12.97 -12.27
CA ARG A 36 -0.92 -14.01 -11.78
C ARG A 36 -1.73 -13.54 -10.59
N MET A 37 -1.10 -12.86 -9.62
CA MET A 37 -1.83 -12.32 -8.46
C MET A 37 -2.79 -11.21 -8.88
N ALA A 38 -2.35 -10.27 -9.74
CA ALA A 38 -3.22 -9.21 -10.24
C ALA A 38 -4.43 -9.75 -11.02
N GLU A 39 -4.24 -10.73 -11.89
CA GLU A 39 -5.35 -11.42 -12.59
C GLU A 39 -6.28 -12.11 -11.59
N SER A 40 -5.72 -12.75 -10.56
CA SER A 40 -6.51 -13.44 -9.53
C SER A 40 -7.40 -12.49 -8.73
N GLU A 41 -6.92 -11.28 -8.43
CA GLU A 41 -7.76 -10.24 -7.82
C GLU A 41 -8.86 -9.74 -8.76
N MET A 42 -8.57 -9.55 -10.05
CA MET A 42 -9.62 -9.18 -11.02
C MET A 42 -10.68 -10.27 -11.15
N VAL A 43 -10.32 -11.55 -10.99
CA VAL A 43 -11.29 -12.66 -10.93
C VAL A 43 -12.12 -12.61 -9.65
N ARG A 44 -11.50 -12.32 -8.50
CA ARG A 44 -12.20 -12.23 -7.20
C ARG A 44 -13.09 -10.99 -7.08
N CYS A 45 -12.64 -9.89 -7.66
CA CYS A 45 -13.26 -8.58 -7.59
C CYS A 45 -13.45 -8.05 -9.03
N PRO A 46 -14.47 -8.51 -9.79
CA PRO A 46 -14.67 -8.07 -11.16
C PRO A 46 -14.82 -6.55 -11.31
N GLU A 47 -15.32 -5.87 -10.29
CA GLU A 47 -15.35 -4.43 -10.21
C GLU A 47 -14.32 -3.93 -9.21
N SER A 48 -13.43 -3.03 -9.62
CA SER A 48 -12.30 -2.58 -8.80
C SER A 48 -12.67 -1.87 -7.49
N TRP A 49 -13.91 -1.39 -7.36
CA TRP A 49 -14.42 -0.88 -6.07
C TRP A 49 -14.63 -1.98 -5.01
N GLN A 50 -14.71 -3.25 -5.41
CA GLN A 50 -14.93 -4.41 -4.53
C GLN A 50 -13.65 -4.88 -3.81
N LEU A 51 -12.46 -4.43 -4.26
CA LEU A 51 -11.17 -4.73 -3.61
C LEU A 51 -11.23 -4.46 -2.11
N ASP A 52 -10.42 -5.18 -1.32
CA ASP A 52 -10.46 -5.18 0.15
C ASP A 52 -11.84 -5.55 0.73
N PHE A 53 -12.57 -6.46 0.07
CA PHE A 53 -13.86 -7.00 0.53
C PHE A 53 -14.94 -5.93 0.72
N GLN A 54 -14.89 -4.86 -0.06
CA GLN A 54 -15.82 -3.75 0.09
C GLN A 54 -17.17 -4.08 -0.53
N THR A 55 -18.24 -3.84 0.24
CA THR A 55 -19.63 -4.07 -0.18
C THR A 55 -20.33 -2.81 -0.67
N ARG A 56 -19.61 -1.67 -0.69
CA ARG A 56 -20.07 -0.36 -1.13
C ARG A 56 -18.88 0.51 -1.52
N LEU A 57 -19.14 1.58 -2.26
CA LEU A 57 -18.12 2.58 -2.61
C LEU A 57 -17.43 3.12 -1.36
N LYS A 58 -16.10 3.21 -1.44
CA LYS A 58 -15.25 3.69 -0.36
C LYS A 58 -13.89 4.12 -0.93
N TRP A 59 -13.47 5.34 -0.61
CA TRP A 59 -12.15 5.86 -0.93
C TRP A 59 -11.15 5.43 0.14
N ASP A 60 -10.52 4.26 -0.04
CA ASP A 60 -9.66 3.65 0.98
C ASP A 60 -8.27 3.34 0.47
N TYR A 61 -7.27 3.41 1.37
CA TYR A 61 -5.86 3.23 1.02
C TYR A 61 -5.59 1.85 0.42
N CYS A 62 -6.39 0.84 0.76
CA CYS A 62 -6.27 -0.51 0.24
C CYS A 62 -6.50 -0.56 -1.28
N HIS A 63 -7.52 0.14 -1.79
CA HIS A 63 -7.72 0.28 -3.24
C HIS A 63 -6.52 0.96 -3.88
N GLY A 64 -6.06 2.06 -3.30
CA GLY A 64 -4.91 2.80 -3.79
C GLY A 64 -3.64 1.96 -3.88
N LEU A 65 -3.40 1.13 -2.87
CA LEU A 65 -2.27 0.22 -2.80
C LEU A 65 -2.32 -0.85 -3.89
N GLU A 66 -3.42 -1.58 -4.00
CA GLU A 66 -3.55 -2.66 -4.98
C GLU A 66 -3.58 -2.15 -6.41
N LEU A 67 -4.35 -1.08 -6.67
CA LEU A 67 -4.44 -0.49 -8.01
C LEU A 67 -3.13 0.18 -8.43
N GLN A 68 -2.37 0.76 -7.50
CA GLN A 68 -1.00 1.20 -7.77
C GLN A 68 -0.12 0.00 -8.18
N ALA A 69 -0.19 -1.13 -7.46
CA ALA A 69 0.58 -2.32 -7.81
C ALA A 69 0.16 -2.92 -9.16
N MET A 70 -1.14 -2.94 -9.49
CA MET A 70 -1.64 -3.41 -10.79
C MET A 70 -1.22 -2.48 -11.95
N LEU A 71 -1.20 -1.17 -11.72
CA LEU A 71 -0.63 -0.24 -12.69
C LEU A 71 0.89 -0.46 -12.84
N ASP A 72 1.62 -0.88 -11.80
CA ASP A 72 3.04 -1.26 -11.96
C ASP A 72 3.20 -2.53 -12.82
N VAL A 73 2.23 -3.46 -12.75
CA VAL A 73 2.14 -4.62 -13.66
C VAL A 73 1.87 -4.16 -15.09
N TYR A 74 0.97 -3.19 -15.29
CA TYR A 74 0.74 -2.58 -16.61
C TYR A 74 2.02 -1.96 -17.16
N ASP A 75 2.73 -1.16 -16.38
CA ASP A 75 3.99 -0.52 -16.81
C ASP A 75 5.08 -1.55 -17.16
N ALA A 76 5.08 -2.72 -16.51
CA ALA A 76 6.05 -3.77 -16.76
C ALA A 76 5.72 -4.66 -17.97
N TYR A 77 4.44 -4.94 -18.24
CA TYR A 77 4.01 -5.97 -19.20
C TYR A 77 3.08 -5.48 -20.31
N GLY A 78 2.51 -4.28 -20.20
CA GLY A 78 1.72 -3.63 -21.24
C GLY A 78 0.29 -4.14 -21.44
N ASP A 79 -0.20 -5.08 -20.62
CA ASP A 79 -1.59 -5.55 -20.70
C ASP A 79 -2.56 -4.49 -20.14
N LYS A 80 -3.24 -3.80 -21.05
CA LYS A 80 -4.09 -2.64 -20.77
C LYS A 80 -5.24 -2.93 -19.80
N LYS A 81 -5.63 -4.20 -19.60
CA LYS A 81 -6.71 -4.54 -18.66
C LYS A 81 -6.42 -4.07 -17.23
N PHE A 82 -5.14 -4.06 -16.80
CA PHE A 82 -4.78 -3.60 -15.46
C PHE A 82 -4.93 -2.08 -15.33
N PHE A 83 -4.56 -1.34 -16.37
CA PHE A 83 -4.79 0.10 -16.44
C PHE A 83 -6.29 0.42 -16.45
N ASP A 84 -7.07 -0.26 -17.30
CA ASP A 84 -8.51 -0.05 -17.42
C ASP A 84 -9.25 -0.37 -16.11
N TYR A 85 -8.81 -1.41 -15.41
CA TYR A 85 -9.35 -1.78 -14.09
C TYR A 85 -9.10 -0.70 -13.02
N ALA A 86 -7.91 -0.07 -13.02
CA ALA A 86 -7.60 1.04 -12.14
C ALA A 86 -8.37 2.33 -12.50
N VAL A 87 -8.48 2.64 -13.79
CA VAL A 87 -9.29 3.77 -14.29
C VAL A 87 -10.75 3.60 -13.93
N ALA A 88 -11.32 2.39 -14.02
CA ALA A 88 -12.70 2.13 -13.66
C ALA A 88 -13.01 2.50 -12.20
N TYR A 89 -12.08 2.24 -11.26
CA TYR A 89 -12.24 2.69 -9.87
C TYR A 89 -12.16 4.21 -9.78
N ALA A 90 -11.16 4.83 -10.40
CA ALA A 90 -11.00 6.29 -10.38
C ALA A 90 -12.22 7.01 -10.97
N ASP A 91 -12.79 6.51 -12.06
CA ASP A 91 -14.00 7.02 -12.70
C ASP A 91 -15.25 6.87 -11.82
N THR A 92 -15.33 5.76 -11.09
CA THR A 92 -16.43 5.51 -10.16
C THR A 92 -16.37 6.47 -8.96
N MET A 93 -15.16 6.78 -8.51
CA MET A 93 -14.94 7.52 -7.27
C MET A 93 -14.78 9.04 -7.45
N ILE A 94 -14.43 9.53 -8.65
CA ILE A 94 -14.05 10.93 -8.86
C ILE A 94 -15.03 11.62 -9.82
N HIS A 95 -15.69 12.66 -9.31
CA HIS A 95 -16.60 13.50 -10.09
C HIS A 95 -15.85 14.52 -10.94
N GLN A 96 -16.53 15.12 -11.92
CA GLN A 96 -15.95 16.07 -12.88
C GLN A 96 -15.37 17.35 -12.24
N ASP A 97 -15.85 17.73 -11.07
CA ASP A 97 -15.32 18.84 -10.29
C ASP A 97 -14.09 18.47 -9.45
N GLY A 98 -13.69 17.19 -9.45
CA GLY A 98 -12.57 16.65 -8.67
C GLY A 98 -12.95 16.22 -7.26
N SER A 99 -14.21 16.35 -6.85
CA SER A 99 -14.68 15.79 -5.59
C SER A 99 -14.64 14.26 -5.64
N ILE A 100 -14.33 13.65 -4.48
CA ILE A 100 -14.06 12.22 -4.36
C ILE A 100 -15.10 11.59 -3.45
N GLU A 101 -15.77 10.55 -3.94
CA GLU A 101 -16.78 9.80 -3.20
C GLU A 101 -16.24 9.34 -1.84
N THR A 102 -17.02 9.56 -0.78
CA THR A 102 -16.71 9.23 0.63
C THR A 102 -15.46 9.89 1.25
N TYR A 103 -14.69 10.69 0.51
CA TYR A 103 -13.58 11.46 1.06
C TYR A 103 -14.09 12.72 1.76
N LYS A 104 -13.53 13.02 2.93
CA LYS A 104 -13.85 14.21 3.72
C LYS A 104 -12.56 14.80 4.28
N LEU A 105 -12.20 16.00 3.82
CA LEU A 105 -10.98 16.68 4.23
C LEU A 105 -10.97 16.94 5.74
N GLU A 106 -12.13 17.26 6.32
CA GLU A 106 -12.27 17.65 7.73
C GLU A 106 -11.99 16.51 8.72
N GLU A 107 -11.95 15.26 8.24
CA GLU A 107 -11.50 14.09 9.02
C GLU A 107 -9.99 14.09 9.23
N TYR A 108 -9.23 14.81 8.38
CA TYR A 108 -7.76 14.84 8.32
C TYR A 108 -7.17 13.44 8.52
N ASN A 109 -7.69 12.47 7.76
CA ASN A 109 -7.29 11.09 7.86
C ASN A 109 -6.18 10.84 6.83
N ILE A 110 -4.94 10.63 7.31
CA ILE A 110 -3.78 10.48 6.43
C ILE A 110 -3.91 9.26 5.49
N ASP A 111 -4.65 8.22 5.90
CA ASP A 111 -4.91 7.02 5.10
C ASP A 111 -5.54 7.37 3.74
N ARG A 112 -6.38 8.42 3.70
CA ARG A 112 -7.11 8.80 2.49
C ARG A 112 -6.21 9.36 1.39
N LEU A 113 -4.97 9.74 1.70
CA LEU A 113 -4.04 10.28 0.72
C LEU A 113 -3.37 9.18 -0.12
N ASN A 114 -3.27 7.96 0.42
CA ASN A 114 -2.57 6.85 -0.21
C ASN A 114 -3.10 6.54 -1.62
N SER A 115 -4.42 6.60 -1.78
CA SER A 115 -5.10 6.34 -3.06
C SER A 115 -4.94 7.46 -4.09
N GLY A 116 -4.40 8.61 -3.70
CA GLY A 116 -3.97 9.62 -4.65
C GLY A 116 -2.80 9.17 -5.54
N LYS A 117 -1.99 8.20 -5.08
CA LYS A 117 -0.78 7.75 -5.81
C LYS A 117 -1.09 7.21 -7.21
N MET A 118 -2.12 6.37 -7.34
CA MET A 118 -2.51 5.83 -8.65
C MET A 118 -2.99 6.93 -9.63
N LEU A 119 -3.54 8.04 -9.10
CA LEU A 119 -4.10 9.11 -9.93
C LEU A 119 -3.03 9.85 -10.73
N PHE A 120 -1.77 9.88 -10.27
CA PHE A 120 -0.68 10.51 -11.03
C PHE A 120 -0.51 9.88 -12.41
N ARG A 121 -0.45 8.54 -12.48
CA ARG A 121 -0.31 7.80 -13.75
C ARG A 121 -1.59 7.84 -14.58
N ILE A 122 -2.75 7.72 -13.93
CA ILE A 122 -4.04 7.82 -14.62
C ILE A 122 -4.17 9.20 -15.28
N TYR A 123 -3.89 10.29 -14.56
CA TYR A 123 -3.89 11.64 -15.12
C TYR A 123 -2.84 11.80 -16.23
N GLU A 124 -1.62 11.27 -16.03
CA GLU A 124 -0.56 11.37 -17.02
C GLU A 124 -0.94 10.75 -18.37
N GLN A 125 -1.65 9.62 -18.37
CA GLN A 125 -2.06 8.92 -19.59
C GLN A 125 -3.39 9.44 -20.17
N THR A 126 -4.36 9.79 -19.34
CA THR A 126 -5.70 10.22 -19.79
C THR A 126 -5.78 11.71 -20.08
N LYS A 127 -4.99 12.52 -19.37
CA LYS A 127 -5.11 13.98 -19.31
C LYS A 127 -6.50 14.50 -18.91
N ASP A 128 -7.32 13.68 -18.26
CA ASP A 128 -8.62 14.13 -17.75
C ASP A 128 -8.42 14.99 -16.49
N GLU A 129 -8.78 16.27 -16.60
CA GLU A 129 -8.61 17.29 -15.56
C GLU A 129 -9.28 16.94 -14.23
N LYS A 130 -10.32 16.08 -14.20
CA LYS A 130 -10.96 15.70 -12.94
C LYS A 130 -9.98 15.00 -11.99
N TYR A 131 -9.03 14.23 -12.53
CA TYR A 131 -8.01 13.55 -11.72
C TYR A 131 -6.97 14.53 -11.19
N LYS A 132 -6.61 15.55 -11.98
CA LYS A 132 -5.76 16.64 -11.50
C LYS A 132 -6.42 17.39 -10.33
N LYS A 133 -7.70 17.74 -10.46
CA LYS A 133 -8.45 18.40 -9.38
C LYS A 133 -8.52 17.52 -8.12
N ALA A 134 -8.71 16.21 -8.27
CA ALA A 134 -8.67 15.27 -7.15
C ALA A 134 -7.29 15.20 -6.47
N LEU A 135 -6.20 15.19 -7.26
CA LEU A 135 -4.83 15.27 -6.73
C LEU A 135 -4.61 16.58 -5.95
N ASP A 136 -5.03 17.72 -6.50
CA ASP A 136 -4.93 19.04 -5.86
C ASP A 136 -5.73 19.08 -4.55
N LEU A 137 -6.94 18.49 -4.53
CA LEU A 137 -7.79 18.36 -3.34
C LEU A 137 -7.08 17.54 -2.25
N LEU A 138 -6.58 16.35 -2.58
CA LEU A 138 -5.84 15.50 -1.62
C LEU A 138 -4.59 16.21 -1.08
N ARG A 139 -3.85 16.93 -1.95
CA ARG A 139 -2.69 17.72 -1.52
C ARG A 139 -3.09 18.85 -0.58
N SER A 140 -4.23 19.51 -0.81
CA SER A 140 -4.69 20.63 0.03
C SER A 140 -4.92 20.22 1.50
N GLN A 141 -5.23 18.96 1.77
CA GLN A 141 -5.34 18.44 3.13
C GLN A 141 -4.05 18.69 3.94
N LEU A 142 -2.88 18.52 3.31
CA LEU A 142 -1.57 18.65 3.96
C LEU A 142 -1.22 20.09 4.37
N ASP A 143 -1.84 21.10 3.75
CA ASP A 143 -1.64 22.50 4.11
C ASP A 143 -2.18 22.83 5.52
N THR A 144 -3.20 22.09 5.96
CA THR A 144 -3.90 22.31 7.23
C THR A 144 -3.97 21.06 8.10
N HIS A 145 -3.33 19.96 7.69
CA HIS A 145 -3.33 18.70 8.43
C HIS A 145 -2.72 18.91 9.82
N PRO A 146 -3.43 18.53 10.91
CA PRO A 146 -2.94 18.74 12.27
C PRO A 146 -1.58 18.08 12.54
N ARG A 147 -0.74 18.76 13.31
CA ARG A 147 0.62 18.33 13.64
C ARG A 147 0.86 18.39 15.14
N ASN A 148 1.76 17.54 15.62
CA ASN A 148 2.33 17.69 16.97
C ASN A 148 3.35 18.85 16.98
N ALA A 149 3.88 19.18 18.17
CA ALA A 149 4.82 20.29 18.35
C ALA A 149 6.15 20.13 17.58
N ASP A 150 6.49 18.89 17.20
CA ASP A 150 7.68 18.57 16.39
C ASP A 150 7.41 18.62 14.87
N GLY A 151 6.21 19.07 14.46
CA GLY A 151 5.82 19.17 13.06
C GLY A 151 5.36 17.85 12.44
N GLY A 152 5.27 16.77 13.20
CA GLY A 152 4.82 15.47 12.74
C GLY A 152 3.30 15.42 12.55
N PHE A 153 2.83 14.93 11.40
CA PHE A 153 1.40 14.78 11.14
C PHE A 153 0.72 13.86 12.15
N TRP A 154 -0.44 14.28 12.65
CA TRP A 154 -1.34 13.36 13.35
C TRP A 154 -1.83 12.31 12.37
N HIS A 155 -1.91 11.06 12.82
CA HIS A 155 -2.39 9.97 11.97
C HIS A 155 -3.81 10.26 11.46
N LYS A 156 -4.70 10.73 12.35
CA LYS A 156 -6.06 11.23 12.01
C LYS A 156 -6.44 12.37 12.95
N LYS A 157 -7.42 13.20 12.60
CA LYS A 157 -7.96 14.22 13.54
C LYS A 157 -8.42 13.60 14.86
N ILE A 158 -8.97 12.39 14.82
CA ILE A 158 -9.43 11.66 16.01
C ILE A 158 -8.30 11.03 16.84
N TYR A 159 -7.06 11.05 16.34
CA TYR A 159 -5.86 10.51 16.99
C TYR A 159 -4.86 11.64 17.26
N GLU A 160 -5.25 12.56 18.13
CA GLU A 160 -4.49 13.77 18.41
C GLU A 160 -3.07 13.47 18.91
N ASN A 161 -2.06 14.14 18.33
CA ASN A 161 -0.64 14.00 18.68
C ASN A 161 -0.05 12.59 18.46
N GLN A 162 -0.76 11.72 17.76
CA GLN A 162 -0.31 10.35 17.51
C GLN A 162 0.36 10.24 16.14
N MET A 163 1.59 9.72 16.13
CA MET A 163 2.30 9.33 14.91
C MET A 163 2.38 7.80 14.83
N TRP A 164 1.75 7.25 13.80
CA TRP A 164 1.75 5.82 13.52
C TRP A 164 2.66 5.59 12.30
N LEU A 165 3.47 4.53 12.33
CA LEU A 165 4.39 4.20 11.23
C LEU A 165 3.65 4.06 9.89
N ASP A 166 2.42 3.56 9.93
CA ASP A 166 1.50 3.41 8.80
C ASP A 166 1.35 4.73 8.03
N GLY A 167 1.16 5.84 8.75
CA GLY A 167 0.88 7.15 8.17
C GLY A 167 1.98 7.67 7.25
N LEU A 168 3.20 7.14 7.38
CA LEU A 168 4.32 7.54 6.53
C LEU A 168 4.10 7.03 5.11
N TYR A 169 3.67 5.77 4.95
CA TYR A 169 3.38 5.24 3.62
C TYR A 169 2.12 5.86 3.01
N MET A 170 1.14 6.18 3.85
CA MET A 170 -0.11 6.76 3.38
C MET A 170 0.07 8.18 2.85
N GLY A 171 0.89 9.00 3.51
CA GLY A 171 1.06 10.41 3.17
C GLY A 171 2.32 10.73 2.37
N GLN A 172 3.49 10.21 2.77
CA GLN A 172 4.77 10.78 2.33
C GLN A 172 5.12 10.49 0.87
N PRO A 173 4.97 9.25 0.34
CA PRO A 173 5.20 9.00 -1.08
C PRO A 173 4.24 9.82 -1.99
N PHE A 174 2.96 9.96 -1.61
CA PHE A 174 2.02 10.83 -2.31
C PHE A 174 2.50 12.29 -2.31
N TYR A 175 2.90 12.78 -1.12
CA TYR A 175 3.35 14.16 -0.97
C TYR A 175 4.61 14.46 -1.79
N ALA A 176 5.59 13.55 -1.76
CA ALA A 176 6.82 13.68 -2.52
C ALA A 176 6.61 13.63 -4.03
N GLU A 177 5.76 12.71 -4.52
CA GLU A 177 5.41 12.66 -5.94
C GLU A 177 4.68 13.92 -6.39
N TYR A 178 3.74 14.42 -5.58
CA TYR A 178 3.06 15.68 -5.86
C TYR A 178 4.07 16.84 -5.94
N ALA A 179 4.99 16.93 -4.99
CA ALA A 179 6.00 17.97 -4.94
C ALA A 179 6.92 17.93 -6.18
N TYR A 180 7.39 16.73 -6.54
CA TYR A 180 8.22 16.49 -7.73
C TYR A 180 7.50 16.93 -9.02
N ARG A 181 6.27 16.45 -9.24
CA ARG A 181 5.51 16.74 -10.48
C ARG A 181 5.08 18.21 -10.61
N ASN A 182 5.01 18.95 -9.50
CA ASN A 182 4.54 20.34 -9.47
C ASN A 182 5.65 21.34 -9.09
N ASN A 183 6.92 20.94 -9.11
CA ASN A 183 8.08 21.78 -8.77
C ASN A 183 7.96 22.49 -7.40
N ARG A 184 7.42 21.80 -6.39
CA ARG A 184 7.26 22.34 -5.03
C ARG A 184 8.48 22.00 -4.17
N VAL A 185 9.63 22.57 -4.53
CA VAL A 185 10.93 22.27 -3.89
C VAL A 185 10.95 22.48 -2.37
N ASN A 186 10.16 23.43 -1.85
CA ASN A 186 10.10 23.72 -0.42
C ASN A 186 9.38 22.64 0.40
N ASP A 187 8.63 21.74 -0.24
CA ASP A 187 7.86 20.70 0.44
C ASP A 187 8.78 19.55 0.91
N TYR A 188 9.96 19.36 0.30
CA TYR A 188 10.85 18.24 0.61
C TYR A 188 11.38 18.25 2.04
N ALA A 189 11.71 19.42 2.59
CA ALA A 189 12.16 19.55 3.98
C ALA A 189 11.10 19.04 4.97
N ASP A 190 9.82 19.32 4.71
CA ASP A 190 8.71 18.82 5.53
C ASP A 190 8.54 17.30 5.39
N ILE A 191 8.59 16.78 4.15
CA ILE A 191 8.54 15.34 3.89
C ILE A 191 9.64 14.59 4.66
N ILE A 192 10.88 15.05 4.56
CA ILE A 192 12.03 14.47 5.25
C ILE A 192 11.85 14.56 6.77
N ASN A 193 11.35 15.70 7.27
CA ASN A 193 11.06 15.87 8.69
C ASN A 193 10.06 14.84 9.22
N GLN A 194 9.08 14.39 8.43
CA GLN A 194 8.15 13.34 8.86
C GLN A 194 8.87 12.03 9.18
N PHE A 195 9.81 11.60 8.33
CA PHE A 195 10.61 10.39 8.56
C PHE A 195 11.50 10.54 9.79
N VAL A 196 12.26 11.63 9.89
CA VAL A 196 13.18 11.85 11.02
C VAL A 196 12.40 11.97 12.35
N THR A 197 11.26 12.65 12.33
CA THR A 197 10.43 12.82 13.53
C THR A 197 9.84 11.50 14.00
N VAL A 198 9.35 10.65 13.09
CA VAL A 198 8.86 9.32 13.44
C VAL A 198 9.99 8.41 13.90
N ALA A 199 11.16 8.49 13.25
CA ALA A 199 12.31 7.73 13.70
C ALA A 199 12.67 8.07 15.16
N ARG A 200 12.68 9.36 15.50
CA ARG A 200 12.96 9.86 16.85
C ARG A 200 11.90 9.44 17.87
N HIS A 201 10.62 9.49 17.49
CA HIS A 201 9.51 9.23 18.42
C HIS A 201 9.12 7.77 18.55
N ASN A 202 9.44 6.90 17.59
CA ASN A 202 8.99 5.50 17.59
C ASN A 202 10.12 4.49 17.79
N TYR A 203 11.39 4.89 17.71
CA TYR A 203 12.51 3.97 17.86
C TYR A 203 12.75 3.56 19.32
N ASP A 204 12.74 2.25 19.57
CA ASP A 204 13.11 1.67 20.85
C ASP A 204 14.56 1.14 20.81
N PRO A 205 15.50 1.76 21.54
CA PRO A 205 16.89 1.31 21.55
C PRO A 205 17.11 -0.02 22.27
N LYS A 206 16.17 -0.49 23.10
CA LYS A 206 16.29 -1.78 23.80
C LYS A 206 16.07 -2.97 22.88
N THR A 207 15.07 -2.87 22.01
CA THR A 207 14.76 -3.91 21.01
C THR A 207 15.48 -3.66 19.68
N ASP A 208 16.01 -2.43 19.50
CA ASP A 208 16.49 -1.91 18.23
C ASP A 208 15.42 -2.06 17.13
N LEU A 209 14.18 -1.69 17.41
CA LEU A 209 13.04 -1.75 16.49
C LEU A 209 12.16 -0.50 16.63
N TYR A 210 11.22 -0.31 15.70
CA TYR A 210 10.25 0.78 15.76
C TYR A 210 8.91 0.30 16.33
N ARG A 211 8.40 1.02 17.33
CA ARG A 211 7.07 0.83 17.91
C ARG A 211 6.00 1.27 16.91
N HIS A 212 4.87 0.54 16.88
CA HIS A 212 3.77 0.81 15.93
C HIS A 212 3.34 2.29 15.93
N ALA A 213 3.13 2.86 17.11
CA ALA A 213 2.80 4.28 17.25
C ALA A 213 3.45 4.92 18.47
N CYS A 214 3.51 6.25 18.42
CA CYS A 214 3.81 7.12 19.54
C CYS A 214 2.70 8.17 19.70
N ASP A 215 2.14 8.30 20.90
CA ASP A 215 1.38 9.48 21.30
C ASP A 215 2.34 10.46 21.97
N VAL A 216 2.71 11.52 21.26
CA VAL A 216 3.65 12.53 21.76
C VAL A 216 3.10 13.25 23.00
N SER A 217 1.76 13.31 23.15
CA SER A 217 1.09 13.86 24.33
C SER A 217 1.02 12.88 25.51
N LYS A 218 1.25 11.58 25.27
CA LYS A 218 1.23 10.49 26.26
C LYS A 218 -0.12 10.33 26.98
N ARG A 219 -1.20 10.85 26.39
CA ARG A 219 -2.56 10.88 26.97
C ARG A 219 -3.30 9.58 26.71
N GLU A 220 -3.07 8.91 25.59
CA GLU A 220 -3.68 7.63 25.26
C GLU A 220 -3.39 6.56 26.32
N LYS A 221 -4.33 5.63 26.54
CA LYS A 221 -4.15 4.60 27.59
C LYS A 221 -3.14 3.53 27.17
N TRP A 222 -2.98 3.29 25.87
CA TRP A 222 -2.00 2.35 25.34
C TRP A 222 -0.58 2.91 25.36
N ALA A 223 -0.43 4.23 25.47
CA ALA A 223 0.84 4.93 25.41
C ALA A 223 1.60 4.85 26.73
N ASP A 224 2.86 4.43 26.66
CA ASP A 224 3.80 4.48 27.78
C ASP A 224 3.92 5.92 28.32
N LYS A 225 3.93 6.07 29.65
CA LYS A 225 3.87 7.39 30.29
C LYS A 225 5.20 8.15 30.27
N THR A 226 6.29 7.48 29.94
CA THR A 226 7.61 8.09 29.77
C THR A 226 7.89 8.40 28.31
N THR A 227 7.64 7.46 27.41
CA THR A 227 8.05 7.55 26.00
C THR A 227 6.92 7.90 25.04
N GLY A 228 5.66 7.62 25.41
CA GLY A 228 4.50 7.75 24.51
C GLY A 228 4.28 6.54 23.60
N TRP A 229 5.13 5.50 23.69
CA TRP A 229 5.11 4.37 22.77
C TRP A 229 3.94 3.42 22.99
N SER A 230 3.49 2.80 21.89
CA SER A 230 2.75 1.54 21.92
C SER A 230 3.62 0.39 22.40
N GLN A 231 3.02 -0.66 22.97
CA GLN A 231 3.76 -1.71 23.67
C GLN A 231 4.61 -2.63 22.77
N HIS A 232 4.29 -2.74 21.48
CA HIS A 232 4.88 -3.74 20.59
C HIS A 232 5.33 -3.19 19.24
N CYS A 233 6.27 -3.92 18.61
CA CYS A 233 6.75 -3.67 17.27
C CYS A 233 5.93 -4.52 16.30
N TRP A 234 4.86 -3.95 15.78
CA TRP A 234 3.98 -4.64 14.86
C TRP A 234 4.59 -4.71 13.45
N GLY A 235 4.62 -5.90 12.87
CA GLY A 235 5.33 -6.16 11.62
C GLY A 235 4.86 -5.31 10.46
N ARG A 236 3.54 -5.21 10.24
CA ARG A 236 3.01 -4.41 9.12
C ARG A 236 3.28 -2.92 9.28
N ALA A 237 3.22 -2.38 10.50
CA ALA A 237 3.58 -0.98 10.76
C ALA A 237 5.05 -0.71 10.37
N MET A 238 5.98 -1.59 10.75
CA MET A 238 7.37 -1.48 10.29
C MET A 238 7.49 -1.67 8.77
N GLY A 239 6.69 -2.57 8.18
CA GLY A 239 6.62 -2.78 6.73
C GLY A 239 6.24 -1.50 5.99
N TRP A 240 5.19 -0.80 6.45
CA TRP A 240 4.79 0.49 5.88
C TRP A 240 5.89 1.53 5.96
N TYR A 241 6.56 1.61 7.10
CA TYR A 241 7.65 2.57 7.26
C TYR A 241 8.81 2.28 6.31
N ALA A 242 9.15 1.01 6.14
CA ALA A 242 10.19 0.55 5.22
C ALA A 242 9.83 0.86 3.75
N MET A 243 8.60 0.57 3.33
CA MET A 243 8.12 0.92 1.99
C MET A 243 8.11 2.43 1.76
N ALA A 244 7.67 3.20 2.75
CA ALA A 244 7.65 4.66 2.66
C ALA A 244 9.07 5.23 2.45
N CYS A 245 10.07 4.69 3.17
CA CYS A 245 11.46 5.13 3.04
C CYS A 245 12.01 4.84 1.64
N VAL A 246 11.74 3.67 1.06
CA VAL A 246 12.29 3.32 -0.26
C VAL A 246 11.53 4.00 -1.41
N ASP A 247 10.23 4.22 -1.27
CA ASP A 247 9.40 4.80 -2.33
C ASP A 247 9.54 6.32 -2.43
N VAL A 248 9.68 7.01 -1.30
CA VAL A 248 9.82 8.47 -1.30
C VAL A 248 11.11 8.91 -2.03
N LEU A 249 12.15 8.06 -2.01
CA LEU A 249 13.44 8.32 -2.64
C LEU A 249 13.40 8.33 -4.18
N ASP A 250 12.32 7.86 -4.79
CA ASP A 250 12.09 8.01 -6.24
C ASP A 250 11.73 9.46 -6.62
N PHE A 251 11.27 10.27 -5.66
CA PHE A 251 10.75 11.62 -5.91
C PHE A 251 11.52 12.74 -5.18
N ILE A 252 12.32 12.41 -4.16
CA ILE A 252 13.23 13.35 -3.51
C ILE A 252 14.54 13.43 -4.33
N PRO A 253 14.91 14.61 -4.86
CA PRO A 253 16.13 14.79 -5.65
C PRO A 253 17.39 14.38 -4.90
N GLU A 254 18.37 13.80 -5.58
CA GLU A 254 19.61 13.28 -4.94
C GLU A 254 20.39 14.36 -4.16
N HIS A 255 20.29 15.63 -4.58
CA HIS A 255 20.96 16.76 -3.94
C HIS A 255 20.14 17.43 -2.82
N GLU A 256 18.92 16.94 -2.53
CA GLU A 256 18.06 17.52 -1.51
C GLU A 256 18.64 17.32 -0.10
N ALA A 257 18.68 18.39 0.67
CA ALA A 257 19.25 18.36 2.02
C ALA A 257 18.42 17.46 2.94
N GLY A 258 19.08 16.55 3.67
CA GLY A 258 18.42 15.62 4.59
C GLY A 258 17.93 14.32 3.94
N ARG A 259 18.02 14.17 2.61
CA ARG A 259 17.69 12.91 1.92
C ARG A 259 18.48 11.72 2.49
N GLU A 260 19.74 11.93 2.84
CA GLU A 260 20.59 10.91 3.47
C GLU A 260 20.00 10.36 4.78
N SER A 261 19.28 11.17 5.56
CA SER A 261 18.65 10.69 6.79
C SER A 261 17.58 9.62 6.51
N VAL A 262 16.86 9.72 5.38
CA VAL A 262 15.90 8.68 4.94
C VAL A 262 16.64 7.40 4.54
N ILE A 263 17.79 7.52 3.87
CA ILE A 263 18.64 6.38 3.49
C ILE A 263 19.26 5.71 4.72
N GLU A 264 19.68 6.46 5.73
CA GLU A 264 20.18 5.94 7.00
C GLU A 264 19.08 5.15 7.74
N ILE A 265 17.86 5.70 7.80
CA ILE A 265 16.70 5.01 8.37
C ILE A 265 16.41 3.71 7.58
N LEU A 266 16.45 3.76 6.25
CA LEU A 266 16.27 2.58 5.39
C LEU A 266 17.34 1.50 5.65
N ASN A 267 18.60 1.89 5.80
CA ASN A 267 19.69 0.95 6.11
C ASN A 267 19.51 0.33 7.51
N LYS A 268 19.02 1.11 8.48
CA LYS A 268 18.69 0.59 9.82
C LYS A 268 17.53 -0.40 9.75
N LEU A 269 16.47 -0.09 9.01
CA LEU A 269 15.35 -1.01 8.77
C LEU A 269 15.82 -2.30 8.07
N ALA A 270 16.70 -2.22 7.06
CA ALA A 270 17.26 -3.40 6.41
C ALA A 270 18.03 -4.32 7.38
N ALA A 271 18.82 -3.73 8.29
CA ALA A 271 19.52 -4.47 9.34
C ALA A 271 18.56 -5.14 10.32
N GLN A 272 17.49 -4.44 10.71
CA GLN A 272 16.43 -4.96 11.59
C GLN A 272 15.69 -6.12 10.93
N ILE A 273 15.23 -5.93 9.69
CA ILE A 273 14.55 -6.94 8.86
C ILE A 273 15.41 -8.21 8.76
N LYS A 274 16.71 -8.08 8.44
CA LYS A 274 17.64 -9.21 8.41
C LYS A 274 17.72 -9.94 9.75
N ARG A 275 17.86 -9.21 10.85
CA ARG A 275 18.03 -9.79 12.19
C ARG A 275 16.79 -10.55 12.64
N THR A 276 15.60 -10.08 12.27
CA THR A 276 14.33 -10.64 12.74
C THR A 276 13.68 -11.61 11.75
N GLN A 277 14.37 -11.97 10.66
CA GLN A 277 13.89 -12.96 9.70
C GLN A 277 13.85 -14.34 10.36
N ASP A 278 12.73 -15.06 10.24
CA ASP A 278 12.65 -16.43 10.73
C ASP A 278 13.61 -17.32 9.94
N PRO A 279 14.59 -17.99 10.58
CA PRO A 279 15.60 -18.76 9.88
C PRO A 279 15.04 -20.04 9.23
N ALA A 280 13.90 -20.57 9.67
CA ALA A 280 13.33 -21.78 9.10
C ALA A 280 12.57 -21.50 7.80
N THR A 281 11.82 -20.40 7.75
CA THR A 281 10.87 -20.11 6.68
C THR A 281 11.25 -18.93 5.80
N GLY A 282 12.14 -18.05 6.27
CA GLY A 282 12.54 -16.84 5.56
C GLY A 282 11.59 -15.65 5.70
N VAL A 283 10.46 -15.81 6.39
CA VAL A 283 9.44 -14.75 6.54
C VAL A 283 9.42 -14.20 7.97
N TRP A 284 8.50 -13.29 8.28
CA TRP A 284 8.48 -12.54 9.54
C TRP A 284 7.18 -12.76 10.33
N TYR A 285 7.28 -12.59 11.65
CA TYR A 285 6.17 -12.70 12.58
C TYR A 285 5.30 -11.43 12.62
N GLN A 286 4.03 -11.59 13.00
CA GLN A 286 3.08 -10.50 13.26
C GLN A 286 3.63 -9.51 14.30
N VAL A 287 4.09 -10.00 15.46
CA VAL A 287 4.73 -9.17 16.49
C VAL A 287 6.23 -9.45 16.50
N ILE A 288 7.02 -8.53 15.94
CA ILE A 288 8.44 -8.76 15.63
C ILE A 288 9.27 -8.89 16.90
N ASP A 289 9.04 -8.03 17.89
CA ASP A 289 9.78 -8.03 19.16
C ASP A 289 9.42 -9.21 20.08
N ARG A 290 8.50 -10.08 19.65
CA ARG A 290 8.05 -11.31 20.34
C ARG A 290 8.05 -12.51 19.40
N SER A 291 8.97 -12.52 18.43
CA SER A 291 9.05 -13.58 17.41
C SER A 291 9.29 -14.95 18.05
N GLY A 292 8.49 -15.95 17.67
CA GLY A 292 8.55 -17.31 18.22
C GLY A 292 7.77 -17.52 19.53
N ASP A 293 7.26 -16.46 20.17
CA ASP A 293 6.42 -16.61 21.37
C ASP A 293 5.10 -17.32 21.06
N GLU A 294 4.52 -17.95 22.09
CA GLU A 294 3.24 -18.64 21.98
C GLU A 294 2.14 -17.72 21.41
N GLY A 295 1.38 -18.26 20.45
CA GLY A 295 0.30 -17.55 19.77
C GLY A 295 0.74 -16.57 18.68
N ASN A 296 2.03 -16.23 18.57
CA ASN A 296 2.51 -15.45 17.43
C ASN A 296 2.42 -16.29 16.14
N TYR A 297 2.41 -15.62 14.99
CA TYR A 297 2.32 -16.28 13.70
C TYR A 297 3.13 -15.54 12.64
N LEU A 298 3.60 -16.30 11.64
CA LEU A 298 4.21 -15.75 10.43
C LEU A 298 3.13 -15.02 9.62
N GLU A 299 3.35 -13.76 9.31
CA GLU A 299 2.34 -12.87 8.76
C GLU A 299 2.73 -12.39 7.37
N SER A 300 1.79 -12.47 6.43
CA SER A 300 2.10 -12.30 5.01
C SER A 300 2.26 -10.84 4.60
N SER A 301 1.51 -9.91 5.20
CA SER A 301 1.60 -8.50 4.82
C SER A 301 2.94 -7.85 5.21
N CYS A 302 3.44 -8.06 6.43
CA CYS A 302 4.73 -7.52 6.82
C CYS A 302 5.86 -8.16 6.01
N SER A 303 5.77 -9.48 5.77
CA SER A 303 6.78 -10.21 5.03
C SER A 303 6.87 -9.74 3.57
N THR A 304 5.74 -9.55 2.90
CA THR A 304 5.71 -9.02 1.52
C THR A 304 6.28 -7.60 1.44
N MET A 305 5.93 -6.73 2.40
CA MET A 305 6.48 -5.36 2.49
C MET A 305 7.99 -5.32 2.72
N PHE A 306 8.51 -6.21 3.58
CA PHE A 306 9.95 -6.30 3.83
C PHE A 306 10.71 -6.82 2.62
N VAL A 307 10.20 -7.85 1.95
CA VAL A 307 10.81 -8.37 0.72
C VAL A 307 10.79 -7.30 -0.37
N TYR A 308 9.66 -6.61 -0.59
CA TYR A 308 9.59 -5.49 -1.52
C TYR A 308 10.66 -4.43 -1.21
N THR A 309 10.73 -4.00 0.05
CA THR A 309 11.67 -2.96 0.47
C THR A 309 13.12 -3.38 0.20
N LEU A 310 13.51 -4.59 0.61
CA LEU A 310 14.86 -5.09 0.40
C LEU A 310 15.21 -5.19 -1.09
N LEU A 311 14.32 -5.78 -1.92
CA LEU A 311 14.57 -5.93 -3.34
C LEU A 311 14.68 -4.57 -4.05
N LYS A 312 13.76 -3.65 -3.78
CA LYS A 312 13.80 -2.31 -4.37
C LYS A 312 15.04 -1.54 -3.91
N ALA A 313 15.37 -1.56 -2.63
CA ALA A 313 16.55 -0.88 -2.08
C ALA A 313 17.86 -1.45 -2.65
N LEU A 314 17.94 -2.78 -2.87
CA LEU A 314 19.06 -3.42 -3.56
C LEU A 314 19.16 -2.98 -5.03
N ARG A 315 18.04 -2.99 -5.77
CA ARG A 315 18.00 -2.56 -7.18
C ARG A 315 18.41 -1.10 -7.35
N LYS A 316 18.02 -0.24 -6.39
CA LYS A 316 18.33 1.19 -6.39
C LYS A 316 19.69 1.52 -5.77
N GLY A 317 20.40 0.54 -5.21
CA GLY A 317 21.73 0.72 -4.63
C GLY A 317 21.74 1.45 -3.27
N TYR A 318 20.61 1.48 -2.56
CA TYR A 318 20.50 2.19 -1.27
C TYR A 318 21.03 1.39 -0.08
N ILE A 319 21.14 0.06 -0.22
CA ILE A 319 21.61 -0.85 0.83
C ILE A 319 22.70 -1.78 0.32
N CYS A 320 23.49 -2.33 1.24
CA CYS A 320 24.61 -3.21 0.92
C CYS A 320 24.14 -4.47 0.14
N PRO A 321 24.85 -4.89 -0.94
CA PRO A 321 24.53 -6.11 -1.68
C PRO A 321 24.46 -7.39 -0.84
N SER A 322 25.07 -7.41 0.36
CA SER A 322 25.00 -8.56 1.29
C SER A 322 23.59 -8.88 1.80
N TYR A 323 22.62 -7.95 1.65
CA TYR A 323 21.21 -8.20 1.97
C TYR A 323 20.49 -9.03 0.89
N MET A 324 21.12 -9.31 -0.26
CA MET A 324 20.51 -10.06 -1.35
C MET A 324 20.02 -11.45 -0.92
N GLU A 325 20.80 -12.16 -0.10
CA GLU A 325 20.42 -13.50 0.36
C GLU A 325 19.22 -13.46 1.33
N VAL A 326 19.08 -12.39 2.11
CA VAL A 326 17.91 -12.15 2.97
C VAL A 326 16.67 -11.93 2.10
N ALA A 327 16.80 -11.10 1.06
CA ALA A 327 15.70 -10.79 0.15
C ALA A 327 15.24 -12.03 -0.64
N LYS A 328 16.17 -12.85 -1.13
CA LYS A 328 15.86 -14.10 -1.83
C LYS A 328 15.16 -15.11 -0.95
N LYS A 329 15.73 -15.39 0.22
CA LYS A 329 15.12 -16.29 1.19
C LYS A 329 13.73 -15.79 1.60
N GLY A 330 13.57 -14.49 1.75
CA GLY A 330 12.28 -13.87 2.01
C GLY A 330 11.27 -14.13 0.90
N TYR A 331 11.64 -13.87 -0.36
CA TYR A 331 10.75 -14.07 -1.50
C TYR A 331 10.35 -15.54 -1.70
N GLU A 332 11.31 -16.47 -1.60
CA GLU A 332 11.03 -17.91 -1.62
C GLU A 332 10.13 -18.33 -0.44
N GLY A 333 10.36 -17.74 0.73
CA GLY A 333 9.50 -17.87 1.91
C GLY A 333 8.07 -17.41 1.64
N LEU A 334 7.86 -16.28 0.94
CA LEU A 334 6.52 -15.83 0.57
C LEU A 334 5.77 -16.89 -0.24
N LEU A 335 6.43 -17.43 -1.27
CA LEU A 335 5.84 -18.42 -2.16
C LEU A 335 5.52 -19.73 -1.44
N THR A 336 6.37 -20.16 -0.52
CA THR A 336 6.21 -21.44 0.18
C THR A 336 5.28 -21.38 1.40
N GLN A 337 5.22 -20.23 2.08
CA GLN A 337 4.45 -20.10 3.33
C GLN A 337 3.04 -19.56 3.14
N PHE A 338 2.83 -18.75 2.10
CA PHE A 338 1.61 -17.95 1.98
C PHE A 338 0.88 -18.11 0.66
N ILE A 339 1.52 -18.60 -0.40
CA ILE A 339 0.88 -18.69 -1.71
C ILE A 339 0.23 -20.05 -1.92
N GLU A 340 -1.06 -20.01 -2.24
CA GLU A 340 -1.86 -21.16 -2.66
C GLU A 340 -2.38 -20.93 -4.08
N VAL A 341 -2.45 -21.97 -4.89
CA VAL A 341 -2.93 -21.91 -6.28
C VAL A 341 -3.99 -22.99 -6.46
N ASP A 342 -5.18 -22.60 -6.90
CA ASP A 342 -6.27 -23.55 -7.15
C ASP A 342 -6.16 -24.26 -8.52
N ASP A 343 -7.12 -25.14 -8.82
CA ASP A 343 -7.19 -25.91 -10.07
C ASP A 343 -7.40 -25.03 -11.31
N LYS A 344 -7.85 -23.78 -11.14
CA LYS A 344 -8.03 -22.78 -12.20
C LYS A 344 -6.83 -21.84 -12.32
N GLY A 345 -5.79 -22.06 -11.54
CA GLY A 345 -4.57 -21.24 -11.50
C GLY A 345 -4.71 -19.96 -10.69
N VAL A 346 -5.86 -19.71 -10.05
CA VAL A 346 -6.12 -18.53 -9.25
C VAL A 346 -5.24 -18.58 -8.00
N VAL A 347 -4.46 -17.52 -7.80
CA VAL A 347 -3.48 -17.38 -6.74
C VAL A 347 -4.14 -16.73 -5.54
N SER A 348 -3.99 -17.30 -4.35
CA SER A 348 -4.35 -16.67 -3.08
C SER A 348 -3.12 -16.46 -2.22
N ILE A 349 -3.08 -15.35 -1.48
CA ILE A 349 -2.10 -15.11 -0.42
C ILE A 349 -2.79 -15.26 0.94
N THR A 350 -2.30 -16.16 1.79
CA THR A 350 -2.90 -16.48 3.08
C THR A 350 -2.23 -15.74 4.23
N LYS A 351 -2.73 -15.91 5.46
CA LYS A 351 -2.13 -15.39 6.70
C LYS A 351 -1.93 -13.87 6.77
N GLY A 352 -2.81 -13.10 6.12
CA GLY A 352 -2.82 -11.64 6.24
C GLY A 352 -3.58 -11.20 7.48
N CYS A 353 -3.00 -10.33 8.30
CA CYS A 353 -3.70 -9.66 9.40
C CYS A 353 -4.72 -8.66 8.83
N ALA A 354 -6.01 -8.83 9.08
CA ALA A 354 -7.08 -8.04 8.48
C ALA A 354 -7.01 -6.55 8.84
N VAL A 355 -6.77 -6.27 10.12
CA VAL A 355 -6.67 -4.92 10.67
C VAL A 355 -5.91 -5.00 11.99
N ALA A 356 -5.16 -3.95 12.32
CA ALA A 356 -4.75 -3.68 13.68
C ALA A 356 -4.66 -2.15 13.85
N GLY A 357 -4.83 -1.66 15.06
CA GLY A 357 -4.75 -0.24 15.40
C GLY A 357 -4.75 -0.03 16.90
N LEU A 358 -4.72 1.23 17.33
CA LEU A 358 -4.58 1.58 18.74
C LEU A 358 -5.69 2.50 19.22
N GLY A 359 -6.11 2.34 20.47
CA GLY A 359 -7.18 3.13 21.09
C GLY A 359 -8.52 3.00 20.36
N GLY A 360 -9.25 4.10 20.26
CA GLY A 360 -10.54 4.17 19.56
C GLY A 360 -11.74 3.70 20.39
N LYS A 361 -12.92 3.78 19.77
CA LYS A 361 -14.25 3.41 20.32
C LYS A 361 -15.10 2.78 19.21
N PRO A 362 -16.11 1.94 19.52
CA PRO A 362 -16.58 1.55 20.87
C PRO A 362 -15.71 0.49 21.56
N VAL A 363 -14.98 -0.32 20.79
CA VAL A 363 -14.03 -1.30 21.33
C VAL A 363 -12.66 -0.63 21.41
N TYR A 364 -12.10 -0.56 22.61
CA TYR A 364 -10.80 0.06 22.85
C TYR A 364 -9.69 -0.95 22.53
N ARG A 365 -8.79 -0.60 21.61
CA ARG A 365 -7.65 -1.44 21.22
C ARG A 365 -6.46 -1.13 22.12
N THR A 366 -6.06 -2.10 22.94
CA THR A 366 -5.04 -1.92 23.98
C THR A 366 -3.63 -1.84 23.44
N GLY A 367 -3.38 -2.43 22.26
CA GLY A 367 -2.03 -2.50 21.71
C GLY A 367 -1.08 -3.42 22.48
N ASP A 368 -1.61 -4.28 23.34
CA ASP A 368 -0.84 -5.36 23.99
C ASP A 368 -0.61 -6.52 23.01
N TYR A 369 0.21 -7.48 23.44
CA TYR A 369 0.57 -8.64 22.63
C TYR A 369 -0.66 -9.44 22.17
N ASN A 370 -1.59 -9.72 23.10
CA ASN A 370 -2.80 -10.50 22.84
C ASN A 370 -3.68 -9.83 21.80
N TYR A 371 -3.82 -8.51 21.87
CA TYR A 371 -4.54 -7.72 20.88
C TYR A 371 -3.98 -7.98 19.46
N TYR A 372 -2.66 -7.87 19.26
CA TYR A 372 -2.09 -8.06 17.92
C TYR A 372 -2.20 -9.49 17.37
N ILE A 373 -2.08 -10.51 18.22
CA ILE A 373 -2.10 -11.91 17.77
C ILE A 373 -3.52 -12.48 17.58
N THR A 374 -4.53 -11.82 18.16
CA THR A 374 -5.94 -12.24 18.06
C THR A 374 -6.74 -11.50 16.99
N GLU A 375 -6.18 -10.46 16.38
CA GLU A 375 -6.77 -9.80 15.23
C GLU A 375 -7.04 -10.79 14.09
N LYS A 376 -8.13 -10.57 13.35
CA LYS A 376 -8.60 -11.51 12.33
C LYS A 376 -7.51 -11.77 11.30
N ILE A 377 -7.20 -13.05 11.07
CA ILE A 377 -6.35 -13.48 9.96
C ILE A 377 -7.26 -13.82 8.76
N ARG A 378 -6.94 -13.30 7.58
CA ARG A 378 -7.68 -13.58 6.33
C ARG A 378 -6.74 -13.76 5.14
N SER A 379 -7.20 -14.53 4.17
CA SER A 379 -6.56 -14.61 2.86
C SER A 379 -6.94 -13.40 2.01
N ASN A 380 -6.09 -13.07 1.04
CA ASN A 380 -6.28 -12.01 0.07
C ASN A 380 -6.58 -10.65 0.72
N ASP A 381 -5.97 -10.39 1.88
CA ASP A 381 -5.95 -9.03 2.41
C ASP A 381 -5.19 -8.12 1.45
N ALA A 382 -5.80 -7.01 1.06
CA ALA A 382 -5.19 -6.01 0.18
C ALA A 382 -3.77 -5.61 0.61
N LYS A 383 -3.53 -5.56 1.93
CA LYS A 383 -2.25 -5.17 2.55
C LYS A 383 -1.17 -6.24 2.39
N ALA A 384 -1.54 -7.47 2.02
CA ALA A 384 -0.60 -8.51 1.61
C ALA A 384 -0.55 -8.64 0.09
N VAL A 385 -1.69 -8.52 -0.61
CA VAL A 385 -1.79 -8.64 -2.07
C VAL A 385 -0.98 -7.56 -2.79
N GLY A 386 -1.21 -6.28 -2.47
CA GLY A 386 -0.51 -5.17 -3.12
C GLY A 386 1.01 -5.29 -2.97
N PRO A 387 1.55 -5.40 -1.74
CA PRO A 387 2.98 -5.58 -1.54
C PRO A 387 3.54 -6.88 -2.10
N PHE A 388 2.76 -7.95 -2.20
CA PHE A 388 3.18 -9.17 -2.93
C PHE A 388 3.40 -8.88 -4.42
N ILE A 389 2.44 -8.24 -5.08
CA ILE A 389 2.58 -7.83 -6.49
C ILE A 389 3.83 -6.94 -6.66
N MET A 390 4.01 -5.96 -5.77
CA MET A 390 5.16 -5.06 -5.79
C MET A 390 6.49 -5.82 -5.57
N ALA A 391 6.56 -6.73 -4.61
CA ALA A 391 7.73 -7.58 -4.36
C ALA A 391 8.05 -8.49 -5.55
N SER A 392 7.04 -9.10 -6.16
CA SER A 392 7.19 -9.94 -7.37
C SER A 392 7.72 -9.13 -8.55
N LEU A 393 7.24 -7.90 -8.76
CA LEU A 393 7.79 -7.04 -9.82
C LEU A 393 9.26 -6.69 -9.60
N GLU A 394 9.67 -6.42 -8.36
CA GLU A 394 11.08 -6.18 -8.03
C GLU A 394 11.94 -7.43 -8.22
N TRP A 395 11.43 -8.60 -7.83
CA TRP A 395 12.06 -9.90 -8.10
C TRP A 395 12.24 -10.14 -9.61
N GLU A 396 11.18 -9.96 -10.38
CA GLU A 396 11.14 -10.15 -11.83
C GLU A 396 12.15 -9.22 -12.53
N ARG A 397 12.24 -7.95 -12.11
CA ARG A 397 13.22 -6.97 -12.62
C ARG A 397 14.67 -7.38 -12.36
N LEU A 398 14.95 -7.98 -11.21
CA LEU A 398 16.30 -8.37 -10.78
C LEU A 398 16.74 -9.72 -11.36
N PHE A 399 15.82 -10.68 -11.51
CA PHE A 399 16.19 -12.07 -11.78
C PHE A 399 15.55 -12.69 -13.03
N GLN A 400 14.54 -12.06 -13.62
CA GLN A 400 13.81 -12.63 -14.78
C GLN A 400 13.97 -11.83 -16.08
N LYS A 401 14.90 -10.87 -16.13
CA LYS A 401 15.33 -10.25 -17.40
C LYS A 401 16.06 -11.28 -18.25
N ASN A 402 15.32 -12.15 -18.95
CA ASN A 402 15.65 -12.87 -20.19
C ASN A 402 14.56 -13.83 -20.73
N SER A 403 13.32 -13.85 -20.20
CA SER A 403 12.33 -14.87 -20.62
C SER A 403 11.15 -14.39 -21.46
N CYS A 404 11.09 -13.13 -21.92
CA CYS A 404 10.02 -12.70 -22.82
C CYS A 404 10.48 -12.75 -24.29
N GLY A 405 10.64 -13.98 -24.77
CA GLY A 405 10.66 -14.33 -26.18
C GLY A 405 9.73 -15.53 -26.35
N THR A 406 8.71 -15.35 -27.20
CA THR A 406 7.82 -16.36 -27.80
C THR A 406 6.70 -17.01 -26.96
N ALA A 407 5.48 -16.62 -27.37
CA ALA A 407 4.27 -17.43 -27.63
C ALA A 407 3.43 -17.96 -26.45
N CYS A 408 2.30 -17.28 -26.22
CA CYS A 408 1.02 -17.98 -26.12
C CYS A 408 0.49 -18.19 -27.56
N GLU A 409 0.44 -19.44 -27.98
CA GLU A 409 -0.58 -19.96 -28.92
C GLU A 409 -1.51 -20.89 -28.14
#